data_AF-A0A1H0ZZR3-F1
#
_entry.id   AF-A0A1H0ZZR3-F1
#
_cell.length_a   1.000
_cell.length_b   1.000
_cell.length_c   1.000
_cell.angle_alpha   90.00
_cell.angle_beta   90.00
_cell.angle_gamma   90.00
#
_symmetry.space_group_name_H-M   'P 1'
#
loop_
_entity.id
_entity.type
_entity.pdbx_description
1 polymer ?
#
loop_
_entity_poly.entity_id
_entity_poly.type
_entity_poly.pdbx_seq_one_letter_code
_entity_poly.pdbx_strand_id
1 'polypeptide(L)' 'MRAAALIYPNATNIPGDQRHLRKAGDLVSELIKGAEAYTWDAAKIACPIPKGAMILSWQRID' A
#
# COMPACT_ATOMS: atom_id res chain seq x y z
N MET A 1 -9.05 15.46 -5.32
CA MET A 1 -7.73 14.85 -5.11
C MET A 1 -7.88 13.40 -4.66
N ARG A 2 -7.03 12.50 -5.14
CA ARG A 2 -7.02 11.07 -4.79
C ARG A 2 -5.57 10.63 -4.55
N ALA A 3 -5.39 9.50 -3.88
CA ALA A 3 -4.10 8.83 -3.81
C ALA A 3 -4.28 7.31 -3.93
N ALA A 4 -3.31 6.64 -4.53
CA ALA A 4 -3.27 5.18 -4.59
C ALA A 4 -2.12 4.67 -3.71
N ALA A 5 -2.44 3.76 -2.79
CA ALA A 5 -1.47 2.99 -2.04
C ALA A 5 -1.27 1.64 -2.74
N LEU A 6 -0.01 1.29 -3.04
CA LEU A 6 0.35 -0.04 -3.51
C LEU A 6 0.76 -0.90 -2.31
N ILE A 7 -0.01 -1.95 -2.06
CA ILE A 7 0.07 -2.78 -0.86
C ILE A 7 0.45 -4.20 -1.24
N TYR A 8 1.43 -4.76 -0.55
CA TYR A 8 1.72 -6.18 -0.58
C TYR A 8 1.05 -6.84 0.63
N PRO A 9 -0.08 -7.57 0.49
CA PRO A 9 -0.88 -8.02 1.62
C PRO A 9 -0.21 -9.10 2.47
N ASN A 10 0.69 -9.91 1.87
CA ASN A 10 1.33 -11.06 2.51
C ASN A 10 2.84 -10.84 2.77
N ALA A 11 3.26 -9.59 3.02
CA ALA A 11 4.66 -9.20 3.01
C ALA A 11 5.51 -9.95 4.04
N THR A 12 4.92 -10.28 5.20
CA THR A 12 5.60 -11.01 6.28
C THR A 12 5.57 -12.52 6.12
N ASN A 13 4.68 -13.07 5.29
CA ASN A 13 4.56 -14.52 5.07
C ASN A 13 5.61 -15.05 4.08
N ILE A 14 6.34 -14.16 3.41
CA ILE A 14 7.39 -14.52 2.46
C ILE A 14 8.74 -14.52 3.18
N PRO A 15 9.48 -15.65 3.15
CA PRO A 15 10.84 -15.74 3.66
C PRO A 15 11.73 -14.60 3.14
N GLY A 16 12.63 -14.09 3.98
CA GLY A 16 13.44 -12.90 3.69
C GLY A 16 14.24 -13.02 2.39
N ASP A 17 14.82 -14.20 2.17
CA ASP A 17 15.58 -14.59 0.98
C ASP A 17 14.71 -14.70 -0.29
N GLN A 18 13.40 -14.88 -0.17
CA GLN A 18 12.47 -15.03 -1.30
C GLN A 18 11.71 -13.74 -1.66
N ARG A 19 11.91 -12.65 -0.89
CA ARG A 19 11.19 -11.37 -1.13
C ARG A 19 11.47 -10.75 -2.49
N HIS A 20 12.59 -11.10 -3.13
CA HIS A 20 12.94 -10.66 -4.49
C HIS A 20 12.09 -11.35 -5.58
N LEU A 21 11.39 -12.44 -5.25
CA LEU A 21 10.52 -13.19 -6.18
C LEU A 21 9.10 -12.60 -6.30
N ARG A 22 8.80 -11.53 -5.54
CA ARG A 22 7.49 -10.87 -5.54
C ARG A 22 7.15 -10.34 -6.93
N LYS A 23 5.92 -10.60 -7.38
CA LYS A 23 5.45 -10.16 -8.69
C LYS A 23 4.52 -8.95 -8.56
N ALA A 24 4.42 -8.17 -9.64
CA ALA A 24 3.49 -7.04 -9.69
C ALA A 24 2.03 -7.48 -9.47
N GLY A 25 1.65 -8.70 -9.87
CA GLY A 25 0.31 -9.26 -9.65
C GLY A 25 -0.02 -9.62 -8.20
N ASP A 26 0.97 -9.64 -7.31
CA ASP A 26 0.75 -9.86 -5.87
C ASP A 26 0.37 -8.56 -5.13
N LEU A 27 0.38 -7.43 -5.84
CA LEU A 27 0.08 -6.11 -5.30
C LEU A 27 -1.40 -5.80 -5.40
N VAL A 28 -1.92 -5.14 -4.38
CA VAL A 28 -3.25 -4.55 -4.39
C VAL A 28 -3.10 -3.03 -4.39
N SER A 29 -3.94 -2.35 -5.17
CA SER A 29 -4.04 -0.90 -5.13
C SER A 29 -5.27 -0.49 -4.35
N GLU A 30 -5.09 0.32 -3.32
CA GLU A 30 -6.18 0.90 -2.55
C GLU A 30 -6.27 2.40 -2.81
N LEU A 31 -7.48 2.87 -3.13
CA LEU A 31 -7.72 4.25 -3.53
C LEU A 31 -8.30 5.04 -2.36
N ILE A 32 -7.58 6.08 -1.95
CA ILE A 32 -7.97 7.01 -0.89
C ILE A 32 -8.50 8.29 -1.55
N LYS A 33 -9.64 8.79 -1.08
CA LYS A 33 -10.32 9.97 -1.64
C LYS A 33 -10.52 11.05 -0.59
N GLY A 34 -10.68 12.29 -1.04
CA GLY A 34 -11.05 13.41 -0.17
C GLY A 34 -9.86 14.01 0.58
N ALA A 35 -10.12 14.59 1.76
CA ALA A 35 -9.10 15.27 2.56
C ALA A 35 -7.96 14.33 3.00
N GLU A 36 -8.27 13.05 3.18
CA GLU A 36 -7.32 12.02 3.62
C GLU A 36 -6.26 11.68 2.56
N ALA A 37 -6.52 12.00 1.29
CA ALA A 37 -5.54 11.80 0.22
C ALA A 37 -4.45 12.89 0.19
N TYR A 38 -4.54 13.96 1.00
CA TYR A 38 -3.63 15.10 0.91
C TYR A 38 -2.28 14.87 1.59
N THR A 39 -2.24 14.10 2.68
CA THR A 39 -1.03 13.86 3.46
C THR A 39 -0.80 12.38 3.68
N TRP A 40 0.46 12.00 3.82
CA TRP A 40 0.85 10.61 4.09
C TRP A 40 0.25 10.07 5.39
N ASP A 41 0.24 10.88 6.46
CA ASP A 41 -0.30 10.44 7.75
C ASP A 41 -1.82 10.29 7.72
N ALA A 42 -2.56 11.18 7.05
CA ALA A 42 -3.99 11.01 6.88
C ALA A 42 -4.32 9.80 5.99
N ALA A 43 -3.54 9.59 4.93
CA ALA A 43 -3.67 8.42 4.06
C ALA A 43 -3.44 7.09 4.81
N LYS A 44 -2.45 7.03 5.71
CA LYS A 44 -2.21 5.85 6.55
C LYS A 44 -3.36 5.52 7.49
N ILE A 45 -4.04 6.55 8.00
CA ILE A 45 -5.22 6.37 8.86
C ILE A 45 -6.40 5.86 8.03
N ALA A 46 -6.60 6.44 6.84
CA ALA A 46 -7.70 6.10 5.94
C ALA A 46 -7.54 4.75 5.23
N CYS A 47 -6.31 4.28 5.03
CA CYS A 47 -5.96 2.99 4.44
C CYS A 47 -5.33 2.08 5.51
N PRO A 48 -6.16 1.36 6.29
CA PRO A 48 -5.67 0.49 7.34
C PRO A 48 -4.89 -0.68 6.73
N ILE A 49 -3.57 -0.70 6.94
CA ILE A 49 -2.68 -1.76 6.46
C ILE A 49 -2.97 -3.04 7.24
N PRO A 50 -3.37 -4.16 6.59
CA PRO A 50 -3.57 -5.43 7.27
C PRO A 50 -2.30 -5.89 8.00
N LYS A 51 -2.47 -6.60 9.12
CA LYS A 51 -1.33 -7.18 9.84
C LYS A 51 -0.57 -8.13 8.91
N GLY A 52 0.73 -7.85 8.71
CA GLY A 52 1.59 -8.61 7.81
C GLY A 52 1.68 -8.04 6.39
N ALA A 53 0.94 -6.98 6.09
CA ALA A 53 1.03 -6.24 4.83
C ALA A 53 2.08 -5.12 4.89
N MET A 54 2.52 -4.66 3.71
CA MET A 54 3.50 -3.58 3.57
C MET A 54 3.09 -2.64 2.43
N ILE A 55 3.12 -1.33 2.68
CA ILE A 55 2.98 -0.31 1.63
C ILE A 55 4.31 -0.18 0.90
N LEU A 56 4.30 -0.34 -0.43
CA LEU A 56 5.47 -0.18 -1.29
C LEU A 56 5.61 1.23 -1.84
N SER A 57 4.49 1.85 -2.17
CA SER A 57 4.45 3.12 -2.86
C SER A 57 3.13 3.83 -2.57
N TRP A 58 3.20 5.16 -2.60
CA TRP A 58 2.05 6.05 -2.50
C TRP A 58 2.16 7.10 -3.59
N GLN A 59 1.13 7.18 -4.43
CA GLN A 59 1.10 8.10 -5.53
C GLN A 59 -0.16 8.98 -5.44
N ARG A 60 0.05 10.30 -5.42
CA ARG A 60 -1.03 11.27 -5.63
C ARG A 60 -1.55 11.11 -7.06
N ILE A 61 -2.86 11.04 -7.20
CA ILE A 61 -3.56 11.02 -8.48
C ILE A 61 -4.40 12.30 -8.51
N ASP A 62 -4.04 13.20 -9.43
CA ASP A 62 -4.75 14.46 -9.64
C ASP A 62 -6.18 14.23 -10.15
#